data_AF-A0A972NQQ2-F1
#
_entry.id   AF-A0A972NQQ2-F1
#
_cell.length_a   1.000
_cell.length_b   1.000
_cell.length_c   1.000
_cell.angle_alpha   90.00
_cell.angle_beta   90.00
_cell.angle_gamma   90.00
#
_symmetry.space_group_name_H-M   'P 1'
#
loop_
_entity.id
_entity.type
_entity.pdbx_description
1 polymer ?
#
loop_
_entity_poly.entity_id
_entity_poly.type
_entity_poly.pdbx_seq_one_letter_code
_entity_poly.pdbx_strand_id
1 'polypeptide(L)'
;MTDSLDTSYAGFGVSAASATSSDAKPQRGIQSLDNTGELLGALVSAARPLSLRDLAAAAGMPPAKAFPHLVSLLKIGLLNRDAAGCFEAGPLALELGLIGLQRLSPTREAEPEVVELAASTGMSVAMAVLGPLGPTVVRLEESARPLHVSLRVGTVMSLVNTAIGRVFAAYVADDVRNG
;
A
#
# COMPACT_ATOMS: atom_id res chain seq x y z
N MET A 1 -44.76 51.69 2.51
CA MET A 1 -43.51 52.35 2.13
C MET A 1 -42.41 51.63 2.88
N THR A 2 -41.95 50.53 2.32
CA THR A 2 -40.92 49.65 2.88
C THR A 2 -39.99 49.28 1.74
N ASP A 3 -38.72 49.30 2.11
CA ASP A 3 -37.54 49.58 1.32
C ASP A 3 -37.10 48.40 0.44
N SER A 4 -36.45 48.74 -0.66
CA SER A 4 -35.81 47.82 -1.59
C SER A 4 -34.52 47.26 -0.99
N LEU A 5 -34.27 45.96 -1.15
CA LEU A 5 -32.92 45.45 -1.42
C LEU A 5 -33.04 44.15 -2.25
N ASP A 6 -32.78 44.33 -3.54
CA ASP A 6 -32.29 43.33 -4.47
C ASP A 6 -31.09 42.58 -3.87
N THR A 7 -31.06 41.26 -3.99
CA THR A 7 -29.82 40.54 -4.32
C THR A 7 -30.17 39.25 -5.05
N SER A 8 -30.02 39.35 -6.37
CA SER A 8 -29.87 38.29 -7.36
C SER A 8 -28.82 37.24 -6.95
N TYR A 9 -29.16 35.95 -7.04
CA TYR A 9 -28.18 34.87 -7.17
C TYR A 9 -28.26 34.31 -8.59
N ALA A 10 -27.24 34.67 -9.36
CA ALA A 10 -26.98 34.21 -10.72
C ALA A 10 -26.72 32.70 -10.76
N GLY A 11 -27.13 32.08 -11.86
CA GLY A 11 -27.11 30.65 -12.11
C GLY A 11 -25.71 30.02 -12.14
N PHE A 12 -25.63 28.80 -11.64
CA PHE A 12 -24.50 27.90 -11.83
C PHE A 12 -24.51 27.34 -13.26
N GLY A 13 -23.66 27.91 -14.10
CA GLY A 13 -23.29 27.33 -15.38
C GLY A 13 -22.46 26.07 -15.15
N VAL A 14 -23.00 24.91 -15.50
CA VAL A 14 -22.24 23.67 -15.68
C VAL A 14 -21.39 23.85 -16.94
N SER A 15 -20.14 24.26 -16.76
CA SER A 15 -19.13 24.20 -17.81
C SER A 15 -18.66 22.76 -17.92
N ALA A 16 -19.06 22.09 -19.00
CA ALA A 16 -18.57 20.78 -19.37
C ALA A 16 -17.04 20.86 -19.54
N ALA A 17 -16.31 20.25 -18.60
CA ALA A 17 -14.89 20.03 -18.74
C ALA A 17 -14.67 19.12 -19.96
N SER A 18 -14.17 19.72 -21.04
CA SER A 18 -13.69 19.02 -22.21
C SER A 18 -12.63 18.01 -21.78
N ALA A 19 -12.95 16.73 -21.90
CA ALA A 19 -11.97 15.66 -21.79
C ALA A 19 -10.93 15.85 -22.89
N THR A 20 -9.78 16.41 -22.55
CA THR A 20 -8.58 16.33 -23.39
C THR A 20 -8.08 14.90 -23.31
N SER A 21 -8.56 14.05 -24.24
CA SER A 21 -7.94 12.76 -24.53
C SER A 21 -6.54 13.03 -25.08
N SER A 22 -5.55 13.14 -24.20
CA SER A 22 -4.15 13.21 -24.62
C SER A 22 -3.77 11.83 -25.16
N ASP A 23 -3.67 11.73 -26.47
CA ASP A 23 -2.93 10.69 -27.19
C ASP A 23 -1.43 10.85 -26.85
N ALA A 24 -1.06 10.44 -25.64
CA ALA A 24 0.29 10.58 -25.12
C ALA A 24 1.16 9.48 -25.73
N LYS A 25 1.94 9.84 -26.77
CA LYS A 25 2.98 8.99 -27.34
C LYS A 25 3.82 8.38 -26.20
N PRO A 26 3.99 7.04 -26.13
CA PRO A 26 4.64 6.40 -25.00
C PRO A 26 6.04 6.97 -24.81
N GLN A 27 6.29 7.48 -23.60
CA GLN A 27 7.56 8.12 -23.26
C GLN A 27 8.64 7.03 -23.26
N ARG A 28 9.63 7.15 -24.17
CA ARG A 28 10.65 6.13 -24.37
C ARG A 28 11.62 6.09 -23.18
N GLY A 29 11.65 4.97 -22.47
CA GLY A 29 12.59 4.70 -21.38
C GLY A 29 14.01 4.37 -21.85
N ILE A 30 14.92 4.20 -20.88
CA ILE A 30 16.30 3.78 -21.12
C ILE A 30 16.33 2.25 -21.16
N GLN A 31 16.57 1.68 -22.33
CA GLN A 31 16.52 0.23 -22.55
C GLN A 31 17.53 -0.58 -21.71
N SER A 32 18.63 0.03 -21.27
CA SER A 32 19.57 -0.64 -20.36
C SER A 32 19.03 -0.80 -18.93
N LEU A 33 18.02 -0.01 -18.53
CA LEU A 33 17.36 -0.16 -17.24
C LEU A 33 16.42 -1.37 -17.19
N ASP A 34 15.89 -1.81 -18.33
CA ASP A 34 15.00 -2.98 -18.38
C ASP A 34 15.73 -4.24 -17.91
N ASN A 35 16.91 -4.53 -18.47
CA ASN A 35 17.76 -5.65 -18.04
C ASN A 35 18.22 -5.50 -16.57
N THR A 36 18.41 -4.27 -16.12
CA THR A 36 18.79 -3.99 -14.72
C THR A 36 17.63 -4.31 -13.78
N GLY A 37 16.40 -3.97 -14.19
CA GLY A 37 15.17 -4.29 -13.49
C GLY A 37 14.93 -5.79 -13.38
N GLU A 38 15.19 -6.55 -14.45
CA GLU A 38 15.10 -8.03 -14.43
C GLU A 38 16.05 -8.64 -13.38
N LEU A 39 17.29 -8.15 -13.27
CA LEU A 39 18.25 -8.60 -12.26
C LEU A 39 17.79 -8.26 -10.83
N LEU A 40 17.29 -7.04 -10.60
CA LEU A 40 16.76 -6.66 -9.30
C LEU A 40 15.52 -7.49 -8.92
N GLY A 41 14.61 -7.71 -9.87
CA GLY A 41 13.43 -8.55 -9.69
C GLY A 41 13.78 -10.00 -9.36
N ALA A 42 14.81 -10.55 -10.01
CA ALA A 42 15.33 -11.88 -9.71
C ALA A 42 15.89 -11.98 -8.29
N LEU A 43 16.64 -10.98 -7.82
CA LEU A 43 17.16 -10.94 -6.46
C LEU A 43 16.04 -10.83 -5.41
N VAL A 44 15.05 -9.95 -5.65
CA VAL A 44 13.88 -9.81 -4.78
C VAL A 44 13.10 -11.12 -4.68
N SER A 45 12.86 -11.77 -5.81
CA SER A 45 12.13 -13.05 -5.87
C SER A 45 12.86 -14.18 -5.14
N ALA A 46 14.20 -14.18 -5.17
CA ALA A 46 15.01 -15.18 -4.47
C ALA A 46 15.05 -14.97 -2.96
N ALA A 47 14.83 -13.74 -2.47
CA ALA A 47 14.87 -13.35 -1.06
C ALA A 47 16.14 -13.80 -0.30
N ARG A 48 17.26 -13.94 -1.02
CA ARG A 48 18.57 -14.33 -0.49
C ARG A 48 19.70 -13.86 -1.41
N PRO A 49 20.95 -13.74 -0.91
CA PRO A 49 22.09 -13.42 -1.75
C PRO A 49 22.28 -14.45 -2.88
N LEU A 50 22.65 -13.98 -4.08
CA LEU A 50 22.86 -14.82 -5.25
C LEU A 50 24.22 -14.59 -5.91
N SER A 51 24.86 -15.66 -6.39
CA SER A 51 26.07 -15.54 -7.21
C SER A 51 25.78 -14.86 -8.56
N LEU A 52 26.80 -14.37 -9.26
CA LEU A 52 26.65 -13.84 -10.63
C LEU A 52 25.93 -14.83 -11.56
N ARG A 53 26.31 -16.11 -11.47
CA ARG A 53 25.77 -17.18 -12.30
C ARG A 53 24.29 -17.38 -12.03
N ASP A 54 23.92 -17.47 -10.75
CA ASP A 54 22.54 -17.77 -10.36
C ASP A 54 21.63 -16.57 -10.63
N LEU A 55 22.11 -15.36 -10.38
CA LEU A 55 21.36 -14.14 -10.63
C LEU A 55 21.13 -13.91 -12.13
N ALA A 56 22.15 -14.14 -12.97
CA ALA A 56 22.02 -14.05 -14.41
C ALA A 56 21.06 -15.11 -14.97
N ALA A 57 21.14 -16.34 -14.44
CA ALA A 57 20.22 -17.42 -14.80
C ALA A 57 18.77 -17.11 -14.41
N ALA A 58 18.55 -16.61 -13.19
CA ALA A 58 17.22 -16.22 -12.69
C ALA A 58 16.63 -15.03 -13.48
N ALA A 59 17.47 -14.13 -13.98
CA ALA A 59 17.06 -13.02 -14.83
C ALA A 59 17.03 -13.38 -16.34
N GLY A 60 17.22 -14.65 -16.71
CA GLY A 60 17.10 -15.11 -18.10
C GLY A 60 18.14 -14.55 -19.07
N MET A 61 19.33 -14.17 -18.59
CA MET A 61 20.36 -13.56 -19.44
C MET A 61 21.78 -14.13 -19.23
N PRO A 62 22.68 -14.05 -20.24
CA PRO A 62 24.05 -14.52 -20.08
C PRO A 62 24.83 -13.72 -19.02
N PRO A 63 25.74 -14.34 -18.23
CA PRO A 63 26.55 -13.65 -17.23
C PRO A 63 27.35 -12.46 -17.77
N ALA A 64 27.85 -12.56 -19.01
CA ALA A 64 28.58 -11.48 -19.68
C ALA A 64 27.70 -10.23 -19.92
N LYS A 65 26.39 -10.42 -20.12
CA LYS A 65 25.41 -9.34 -20.25
C LYS A 65 25.05 -8.77 -18.87
N ALA A 66 24.88 -9.63 -17.86
CA ALA A 66 24.50 -9.21 -16.51
C ALA A 66 25.59 -8.41 -15.78
N PHE A 67 26.86 -8.79 -15.93
CA PHE A 67 27.95 -8.26 -15.12
C PHE A 67 28.07 -6.71 -15.14
N PRO A 68 28.03 -6.02 -16.29
CA PRO A 68 28.08 -4.55 -16.32
C PRO A 68 26.93 -3.86 -15.57
N HIS A 69 25.72 -4.44 -15.61
CA HIS A 69 24.57 -3.94 -14.85
C HIS A 69 24.81 -4.08 -13.35
N LEU A 70 25.30 -5.25 -12.91
CA LEU A 70 25.58 -5.51 -11.50
C LEU A 70 26.71 -4.62 -10.96
N VAL A 71 27.76 -4.37 -11.75
CA VAL A 71 28.79 -3.39 -11.40
C VAL A 71 28.20 -1.99 -11.24
N SER A 72 27.30 -1.58 -12.13
CA SER A 72 26.63 -0.28 -12.03
C SER A 72 25.75 -0.18 -10.78
N LEU A 73 25.02 -1.24 -10.45
CA LEU A 73 24.18 -1.33 -9.24
C LEU A 73 25.01 -1.30 -7.95
N LEU A 74 26.17 -1.97 -7.93
CA LEU A 74 27.14 -1.87 -6.82
C LEU A 74 27.65 -0.44 -6.66
N LYS A 75 28.02 0.22 -7.78
CA LYS A 75 28.57 1.58 -7.77
C LYS A 75 27.60 2.61 -7.18
N ILE A 76 26.30 2.46 -7.43
CA ILE A 76 25.27 3.36 -6.88
C ILE A 76 24.75 2.90 -5.51
N GLY A 77 25.22 1.77 -4.98
CA GLY A 77 24.84 1.25 -3.67
C GLY A 77 23.48 0.55 -3.61
N LEU A 78 22.83 0.26 -4.75
CA LEU A 78 21.62 -0.56 -4.78
C LEU A 78 21.90 -2.02 -4.47
N LEU A 79 23.08 -2.52 -4.86
CA LEU A 79 23.56 -3.84 -4.48
C LEU A 79 24.82 -3.73 -3.61
N ASN A 80 25.10 -4.80 -2.89
CA ASN A 80 26.36 -5.05 -2.21
C ASN A 80 26.89 -6.46 -2.56
N ARG A 81 28.15 -6.74 -2.19
CA ARG A 81 28.74 -8.09 -2.22
C ARG A 81 28.98 -8.56 -0.79
N ASP A 82 28.52 -9.77 -0.48
CA ASP A 82 28.85 -10.44 0.77
C ASP A 82 30.28 -11.03 0.75
N ALA A 83 30.70 -11.64 1.86
CA ALA A 83 32.02 -12.27 1.98
C ALA A 83 32.22 -13.46 1.02
N ALA A 84 31.14 -14.10 0.56
CA ALA A 84 31.18 -15.18 -0.42
C ALA A 84 31.19 -14.67 -1.88
N GLY A 85 31.08 -13.35 -2.07
CA GLY A 85 30.99 -12.72 -3.37
C GLY A 85 29.61 -12.84 -4.02
N CYS A 86 28.57 -13.18 -3.27
CA CYS A 86 27.19 -13.12 -3.72
C CYS A 86 26.67 -11.68 -3.68
N PHE A 87 25.73 -11.36 -4.57
CA PHE A 87 25.05 -10.08 -4.63
C PHE A 87 23.86 -10.08 -3.69
N GLU A 88 23.73 -9.00 -2.92
CA GLU A 88 22.64 -8.76 -1.97
C GLU A 88 22.19 -7.29 -2.04
N ALA A 89 21.12 -6.94 -1.31
CA ALA A 89 20.67 -5.56 -1.22
C ALA A 89 21.75 -4.67 -0.59
N GLY A 90 22.02 -3.53 -1.25
CA GLY A 90 22.99 -2.55 -0.77
C GLY A 90 22.37 -1.47 0.14
N PRO A 91 23.20 -0.56 0.68
CA PRO A 91 22.75 0.50 1.59
C PRO A 91 21.62 1.37 1.02
N LEU A 92 21.71 1.76 -0.25
CA LEU A 92 20.67 2.58 -0.89
C LEU A 92 19.35 1.82 -1.01
N ALA A 93 19.40 0.51 -1.32
CA ALA A 93 18.20 -0.31 -1.39
C ALA A 93 17.53 -0.44 0.00
N LEU A 94 18.32 -0.53 1.07
CA LEU A 94 17.80 -0.55 2.43
C LEU A 94 17.12 0.77 2.80
N GLU A 95 17.76 1.91 2.51
CA GLU A 95 17.17 3.23 2.76
C GLU A 95 15.85 3.42 2.01
N LEU A 96 15.82 3.09 0.72
CA LEU A 96 14.60 3.14 -0.10
C LEU A 96 13.51 2.21 0.46
N GLY A 97 13.88 1.00 0.86
CA GLY A 97 12.97 0.04 1.49
C GLY A 97 12.37 0.59 2.78
N LEU A 98 13.19 1.18 3.65
CA LEU A 98 12.73 1.79 4.91
C LEU A 98 11.79 2.98 4.67
N ILE A 99 12.11 3.85 3.71
CA ILE A 99 11.24 4.97 3.32
C ILE A 99 9.89 4.44 2.79
N GLY A 100 9.92 3.37 2.01
CA GLY A 100 8.71 2.69 1.51
C GLY A 100 7.86 2.14 2.65
N LEU A 101 8.47 1.36 3.55
CA LEU A 101 7.80 0.77 4.71
C LEU A 101 7.19 1.83 5.64
N GLN A 102 7.87 2.95 5.85
CA GLN A 102 7.34 4.06 6.67
C GLN A 102 6.08 4.70 6.08
N ARG A 103 5.84 4.56 4.77
CA ARG A 103 4.66 5.11 4.09
C ARG A 103 3.49 4.13 4.04
N LEU A 104 3.73 2.84 4.28
CA LEU A 104 2.66 1.85 4.34
C LEU A 104 1.78 2.14 5.56
N SER A 105 0.49 2.27 5.31
CA SER A 105 -0.50 2.50 6.36
C SER A 105 -1.70 1.63 6.04
N PRO A 106 -1.79 0.42 6.64
CA PRO A 106 -2.89 -0.50 6.36
C PRO A 106 -4.27 0.13 6.56
N THR A 107 -4.39 1.02 7.55
CA THR A 107 -5.62 1.78 7.81
C THR A 107 -5.96 2.78 6.72
N ARG A 108 -4.97 3.44 6.13
CA ARG A 108 -5.17 4.36 4.99
C ARG A 108 -5.49 3.59 3.71
N GLU A 109 -4.87 2.45 3.50
CA GLU A 109 -5.12 1.58 2.34
C GLU A 109 -6.52 0.94 2.40
N ALA A 110 -7.00 0.58 3.59
CA ALA A 110 -8.34 0.02 3.79
C ALA A 110 -9.47 1.06 3.80
N GLU A 111 -9.15 2.36 3.90
CA GLU A 111 -10.14 3.44 3.93
C GLU A 111 -11.13 3.45 2.74
N PRO A 112 -10.68 3.40 1.46
CA PRO A 112 -11.61 3.38 0.32
C PRO A 112 -12.56 2.18 0.37
N GLU A 113 -12.07 1.01 0.78
CA GLU A 113 -12.88 -0.22 0.88
C GLU A 113 -14.00 -0.09 1.93
N VAL A 114 -13.71 0.56 3.07
CA VAL A 114 -14.72 0.82 4.12
C VAL A 114 -15.83 1.72 3.59
N VAL A 115 -15.47 2.77 2.85
CA VAL A 115 -16.44 3.71 2.26
C VAL A 115 -17.28 3.03 1.19
N GLU A 116 -16.67 2.26 0.30
CA GLU A 116 -17.37 1.51 -0.75
C GLU A 116 -18.33 0.46 -0.17
N LEU A 117 -17.90 -0.25 0.88
CA LEU A 117 -18.75 -1.23 1.55
C LEU A 117 -19.95 -0.58 2.26
N ALA A 118 -19.75 0.56 2.91
CA ALA A 118 -20.84 1.30 3.54
C ALA A 118 -21.84 1.80 2.50
N ALA A 119 -21.36 2.36 1.39
CA ALA A 119 -22.20 2.86 0.31
C ALA A 119 -23.00 1.74 -0.37
N SER A 120 -22.38 0.59 -0.66
CA SER A 120 -23.02 -0.53 -1.35
C SER A 120 -24.04 -1.28 -0.48
N THR A 121 -23.81 -1.35 0.84
CA THR A 121 -24.70 -2.07 1.77
C THR A 121 -25.74 -1.17 2.44
N GLY A 122 -25.51 0.15 2.48
CA GLY A 122 -26.30 1.08 3.26
C GLY A 122 -26.20 0.86 4.78
N MET A 123 -25.24 0.05 5.23
CA MET A 123 -25.02 -0.28 6.65
C MET A 123 -23.82 0.48 7.22
N SER A 124 -23.76 0.60 8.55
CA SER A 124 -22.58 1.12 9.22
C SER A 124 -21.42 0.13 9.11
N VAL A 125 -20.22 0.62 8.79
CA VAL A 125 -19.02 -0.20 8.63
C VAL A 125 -17.95 0.30 9.60
N ALA A 126 -17.41 -0.61 10.40
CA ALA A 126 -16.34 -0.30 11.34
C ALA A 126 -15.04 -0.99 10.91
N MET A 127 -13.94 -0.25 10.93
CA MET A 127 -12.60 -0.78 10.81
C MET A 127 -11.97 -0.86 12.21
N ALA A 128 -11.38 -2.01 12.53
CA ALA A 128 -10.70 -2.24 13.80
C ALA A 128 -9.29 -2.77 13.57
N VAL A 129 -8.40 -2.47 14.51
CA VAL A 129 -7.03 -3.03 14.59
C VAL A 129 -6.87 -3.76 15.91
N LEU A 130 -5.98 -4.75 15.96
CA LEU A 130 -5.67 -5.41 17.22
C LEU A 130 -4.83 -4.48 18.10
N GLY A 131 -5.43 -3.96 19.17
CA GLY A 131 -4.74 -3.21 20.20
C GLY A 131 -4.29 -4.10 21.36
N PRO A 132 -3.53 -3.55 22.32
CA PRO A 132 -3.04 -4.30 23.49
C PRO A 132 -4.16 -4.80 24.41
N LEU A 133 -5.33 -4.17 24.38
CA LEU A 133 -6.51 -4.57 25.17
C LEU A 133 -7.55 -5.34 24.34
N GLY A 134 -7.23 -5.64 23.08
CA GLY A 134 -8.12 -6.33 22.14
C GLY A 134 -8.44 -5.50 20.89
N PRO A 135 -9.31 -6.04 20.01
CA PRO A 135 -9.71 -5.37 18.77
C PRO A 135 -10.32 -4.01 19.07
N THR A 136 -9.75 -2.96 18.49
CA THR A 136 -10.12 -1.56 18.78
C THR A 136 -10.58 -0.89 17.49
N VAL A 137 -11.77 -0.30 17.52
CA VAL A 137 -12.31 0.44 16.38
C VAL A 137 -11.47 1.68 16.12
N VAL A 138 -10.92 1.81 14.93
CA VAL A 138 -10.10 2.96 14.50
C VAL A 138 -10.81 3.84 13.49
N ARG A 139 -11.90 3.34 12.88
CA ARG A 139 -12.77 4.11 12.00
C ARG A 139 -14.19 3.56 12.03
N LEU A 140 -15.16 4.45 11.86
CA LEU A 140 -16.57 4.11 11.73
C LEU A 140 -17.18 4.98 10.63
N GLU A 141 -17.74 4.33 9.62
CA GLU A 141 -18.62 4.94 8.64
C GLU A 141 -20.06 4.66 9.09
N GLU A 142 -20.83 5.70 9.41
CA GLU A 142 -22.18 5.55 9.96
C GLU A 142 -23.23 5.53 8.85
N SER A 143 -24.15 4.57 8.91
CA SER A 143 -25.35 4.58 8.08
C SER A 143 -26.29 5.71 8.51
N ALA A 144 -27.05 6.24 7.56
CA ALA A 144 -28.14 7.18 7.80
C ALA A 144 -29.26 6.64 8.71
N ARG A 145 -29.27 5.34 9.03
CA ARG A 145 -30.17 4.72 10.01
C ARG A 145 -29.36 4.04 11.13
N PRO A 146 -28.92 4.77 12.15
CA PRO A 146 -28.15 4.19 13.25
C PRO A 146 -28.98 3.15 14.00
N LEU A 147 -28.57 1.88 13.97
CA LEU A 147 -29.05 0.88 14.92
C LEU A 147 -28.50 1.21 16.31
N HIS A 148 -29.23 0.89 17.38
CA HIS A 148 -28.93 1.20 18.79
C HIS A 148 -27.65 0.52 19.34
N VAL A 149 -26.51 0.72 18.70
CA VAL A 149 -25.19 0.31 19.17
C VAL A 149 -24.33 1.57 19.16
N SER A 150 -23.96 2.05 20.33
CA SER A 150 -23.04 3.19 20.47
C SER A 150 -21.60 2.75 20.17
N LEU A 151 -21.34 2.32 18.95
CA LEU A 151 -19.99 2.04 18.47
C LEU A 151 -19.33 3.39 18.17
N ARG A 152 -18.10 3.60 18.63
CA ARG A 152 -17.33 4.82 18.38
C ARG A 152 -15.90 4.45 18.04
N VAL A 153 -15.19 5.37 17.39
CA VAL A 153 -13.72 5.26 17.30
C VAL A 153 -13.14 5.21 18.72
N GLY A 154 -12.22 4.27 18.96
CA GLY A 154 -11.63 3.97 20.25
C GLY A 154 -12.37 2.88 21.05
N THR A 155 -13.54 2.41 20.61
CA THR A 155 -14.22 1.30 21.30
C THR A 155 -13.39 0.02 21.20
N VAL A 156 -13.06 -0.57 22.35
CA VAL A 156 -12.43 -1.90 22.45
C VAL A 156 -13.52 -2.96 22.47
N MET A 157 -13.37 -3.96 21.60
CA MET A 157 -14.34 -5.02 21.36
C MET A 157 -13.87 -6.31 22.03
N SER A 158 -14.80 -7.08 22.57
CA SER A 158 -14.49 -8.42 23.10
C SER A 158 -14.04 -9.35 21.96
N LEU A 159 -12.95 -10.09 22.19
CA LEU A 159 -12.40 -11.07 21.24
C LEU A 159 -13.36 -12.24 20.98
N VAL A 160 -14.19 -12.62 21.97
CA VAL A 160 -15.08 -13.79 21.87
C VAL A 160 -16.55 -13.43 21.61
N ASN A 161 -17.00 -12.27 22.10
CA ASN A 161 -18.42 -11.91 22.08
C ASN A 161 -18.82 -11.00 20.90
N THR A 162 -17.88 -10.63 20.03
CA THR A 162 -18.15 -9.73 18.90
C THR A 162 -17.74 -10.37 17.58
N ALA A 163 -18.42 -9.99 16.48
CA ALA A 163 -18.06 -10.47 15.15
C ALA A 163 -16.62 -10.07 14.78
N ILE A 164 -16.24 -8.80 15.03
CA ILE A 164 -14.88 -8.29 14.87
C ILE A 164 -13.89 -9.15 15.67
N GLY A 165 -14.20 -9.40 16.95
CA GLY A 165 -13.37 -10.21 17.83
C GLY A 165 -13.13 -11.61 17.30
N ARG A 166 -14.18 -12.31 16.85
CA ARG A 166 -14.05 -13.67 16.32
C ARG A 166 -13.22 -13.72 15.04
N VAL A 167 -13.31 -12.69 14.19
CA VAL A 167 -12.45 -12.57 13.01
C VAL A 167 -10.99 -12.40 13.45
N PHE A 168 -10.69 -11.49 14.37
CA PHE A 168 -9.33 -11.37 14.92
C PHE A 168 -8.86 -12.68 15.54
N ALA A 169 -9.70 -13.32 16.35
CA ALA A 169 -9.41 -14.59 16.99
C ALA A 169 -8.97 -15.65 15.97
N ALA A 170 -9.53 -15.68 14.76
CA ALA A 170 -9.16 -16.64 13.71
C ALA A 170 -7.74 -16.43 13.14
N TYR A 171 -7.19 -15.21 13.20
CA TYR A 171 -5.92 -14.84 12.56
C TYR A 171 -4.80 -14.42 13.52
N VAL A 172 -5.07 -14.32 14.82
CA VAL A 172 -4.01 -14.14 15.82
C VAL A 172 -3.30 -15.46 16.12
N ALA A 173 -2.02 -15.36 16.49
CA ALA A 173 -1.21 -16.50 16.93
C ALA A 173 -1.81 -17.16 18.19
N ASP A 174 -1.57 -18.46 18.36
CA ASP A 174 -2.22 -19.25 19.41
C ASP A 174 -1.87 -18.77 20.83
N ASP A 175 -0.72 -18.14 21.03
CA ASP A 175 -0.32 -17.51 22.29
C ASP A 175 -1.18 -16.29 22.63
N VAL A 176 -1.56 -15.49 21.63
CA VAL A 176 -2.47 -14.33 21.78
C VAL A 176 -3.93 -14.79 21.94
N ARG A 177 -4.29 -15.95 21.39
CA ARG A 177 -5.64 -16.54 21.51
C ARG A 177 -5.92 -17.16 22.89
N ASN A 178 -4.89 -17.70 23.54
CA ASN A 178 -5.00 -18.46 24.80
C ASN A 178 -4.65 -17.66 26.06
N GLY A 179 -4.17 -16.42 25.92
CA GLY A 179 -3.95 -15.48 27.03
C GLY A 179 -5.23 -14.81 27.51
#